data_AF-A0A6B3F3Y5-F1
#
_entry.id   AF-A0A6B3F3Y5-F1
#
_cell.length_a   1.000
_cell.length_b   1.000
_cell.length_c   1.000
_cell.angle_alpha   90.00
_cell.angle_beta   90.00
_cell.angle_gamma   90.00
#
_symmetry.space_group_name_H-M   'P 1'
#
loop_
_entity.id
_entity.type
_entity.pdbx_description
1 polymer ?
#
loop_
_entity_poly.entity_id
_entity_poly.type
_entity_poly.pdbx_seq_one_letter_code
_entity_poly.pdbx_strand_id
1 'polypeptide(L)'
;RRGGRWGIAALDCVYGRDTCLPAVPGETVTIPAAELAPYRPSYAILSWHLARRGYPPSTDLLGDDRPEETAAFYAEVRDWL
;
A
#
# COMPACT_ATOMS: atom_id res chain seq x y z
N ARG A 1 8.59 -25.01 -1.20
CA ARG A 1 9.81 -25.29 -1.99
C ARG A 1 9.41 -25.73 -3.40
N ARG A 2 9.84 -25.03 -4.45
CA ARG A 2 9.55 -25.41 -5.85
C ARG A 2 10.88 -25.67 -6.55
N GLY A 3 11.05 -26.86 -7.15
CA GLY A 3 12.30 -27.22 -7.84
C GLY A 3 13.56 -27.14 -6.96
N GLY A 4 13.47 -27.55 -5.69
CA GLY A 4 14.61 -27.51 -4.77
C GLY A 4 14.94 -26.14 -4.18
N ARG A 5 14.31 -25.05 -4.64
CA ARG A 5 14.57 -23.68 -4.19
C ARG A 5 13.50 -23.16 -3.23
N TRP A 6 13.93 -22.35 -2.27
CA TRP A 6 13.07 -21.59 -1.37
C TRP A 6 12.69 -20.26 -2.00
N GLY A 7 11.51 -19.78 -1.67
CA GLY A 7 10.95 -18.52 -2.13
C GLY A 7 9.72 -18.15 -1.31
N ILE A 8 9.21 -16.95 -1.55
CA ILE A 8 8.00 -16.44 -0.91
C ILE A 8 6.79 -17.24 -1.41
N ALA A 9 6.02 -17.81 -0.49
CA ALA A 9 4.79 -18.55 -0.82
C ALA A 9 3.58 -17.62 -0.98
N ALA A 10 3.51 -16.59 -0.14
CA ALA A 10 2.51 -15.52 -0.16
C ALA A 10 3.13 -14.23 0.42
N LEU A 11 2.65 -13.07 -0.04
CA LEU A 11 3.04 -11.75 0.44
C LEU A 11 1.87 -10.80 0.22
N ASP A 12 1.41 -10.19 1.28
CA ASP A 12 0.34 -9.19 1.27
C ASP A 12 0.76 -7.99 2.13
N CYS A 13 0.20 -6.81 1.82
CA CYS A 13 0.49 -5.57 2.52
C CYS A 13 -0.81 -4.96 3.04
N VAL A 14 -0.76 -4.50 4.30
CA VAL A 14 -1.82 -3.67 4.90
C VAL A 14 -1.29 -2.25 5.01
N TYR A 15 -1.92 -1.32 4.30
CA TYR A 15 -1.50 0.08 4.23
C TYR A 15 -2.19 0.90 5.32
N GLY A 16 -1.43 1.45 6.26
CA GLY A 16 -1.97 2.26 7.37
C GLY A 16 -1.23 3.57 7.64
N ARG A 17 -0.22 3.91 6.83
CA ARG A 17 0.43 5.22 6.89
C ARG A 17 0.95 5.59 5.52
N ASP A 18 0.48 6.73 5.02
CA ASP A 18 0.77 7.19 3.68
C ASP A 18 1.25 8.65 3.73
N THR A 19 2.57 8.84 3.75
CA THR A 19 3.22 10.15 3.86
C THR A 19 4.43 10.22 2.95
N CYS A 20 4.60 11.33 2.21
CA CYS A 20 5.81 11.62 1.44
C CYS A 20 6.63 12.71 2.14
N LEU A 21 7.90 12.43 2.43
CA LEU A 21 8.81 13.38 3.07
C LEU A 21 9.99 13.68 2.14
N PRO A 22 10.48 14.93 2.11
CA PRO A 22 11.69 15.29 1.39
C PRO A 22 12.91 14.56 1.97
N ALA A 23 13.81 14.09 1.12
CA ALA A 23 15.05 13.45 1.55
C ALA A 23 16.12 14.47 1.96
N VAL A 24 16.08 15.68 1.40
CA VAL A 24 17.03 16.76 1.68
C VAL A 24 16.43 17.71 2.73
N PRO A 25 17.12 17.99 3.84
CA PRO A 25 16.64 18.92 4.85
C PRO A 25 16.39 20.32 4.29
N GLY A 26 15.26 20.93 4.67
CA GLY A 26 14.87 22.26 4.21
C GLY A 26 14.16 22.29 2.86
N GLU A 27 14.11 21.18 2.14
CA GLU A 27 13.25 21.04 0.96
C GLU A 27 11.81 20.69 1.35
N THR A 28 10.88 20.87 0.40
CA THR A 28 9.47 20.55 0.55
C THR A 28 9.00 19.74 -0.66
N VAL A 29 8.19 18.71 -0.41
CA VAL A 29 7.46 17.99 -1.47
C VAL A 29 6.01 18.46 -1.45
N THR A 30 5.59 19.13 -2.52
CA THR A 30 4.20 19.59 -2.68
C THR A 30 3.46 18.68 -3.64
N ILE A 31 2.43 18.00 -3.14
CA ILE A 31 1.50 17.20 -3.96
C ILE A 31 0.13 17.88 -3.91
N PRO A 32 -0.42 18.35 -5.04
CA PRO A 32 -1.73 18.96 -5.06
C PRO A 32 -2.81 17.99 -4.57
N ALA A 33 -3.69 18.43 -3.67
CA ALA A 33 -4.76 17.59 -3.13
C ALA A 33 -5.69 17.04 -4.23
N ALA A 34 -5.90 17.81 -5.31
CA ALA A 34 -6.67 17.38 -6.47
C ALA A 34 -6.05 16.17 -7.20
N GLU A 35 -4.72 16.00 -7.14
CA GLU A 35 -4.05 14.81 -7.69
C GLU A 35 -4.23 13.57 -6.81
N LEU A 36 -4.51 13.74 -5.52
CA LEU A 36 -4.74 12.62 -4.58
C LEU A 36 -6.21 12.21 -4.49
N ALA A 37 -7.14 13.12 -4.76
CA ALA A 37 -8.58 12.90 -4.68
C ALA A 37 -9.12 11.63 -5.38
N PRO A 38 -8.55 11.17 -6.51
CA PRO A 38 -9.01 9.94 -7.15
C PRO A 38 -8.63 8.64 -6.42
N TYR A 39 -7.69 8.67 -5.46
CA TYR A 39 -7.14 7.48 -4.84
C TYR A 39 -7.70 7.22 -3.44
N ARG A 40 -7.66 5.95 -3.00
CA ARG A 40 -8.08 5.59 -1.64
C ARG A 40 -7.14 6.20 -0.59
N PRO A 41 -7.68 6.84 0.48
CA PRO A 41 -6.86 7.59 1.44
C PRO A 41 -5.75 6.80 2.14
N SER A 42 -5.95 5.50 2.38
CA SER A 42 -4.97 4.65 3.09
C SER A 42 -3.65 4.45 2.34
N TYR A 43 -3.62 4.70 1.03
CA TYR A 43 -2.44 4.55 0.19
C TYR A 43 -2.50 5.49 -1.05
N ALA A 44 -3.00 6.72 -0.88
CA ALA A 44 -3.22 7.69 -1.95
C ALA A 44 -1.92 8.19 -2.60
N ILE A 45 -0.91 8.56 -1.82
CA ILE A 45 0.41 9.01 -2.26
C ILE A 45 1.15 7.87 -2.97
N LEU A 46 1.09 6.64 -2.43
CA LEU A 46 1.63 5.48 -3.12
C LEU A 46 0.96 5.28 -4.48
N SER A 47 -0.37 5.33 -4.53
CA SER A 47 -1.15 5.20 -5.77
C SER A 47 -0.78 6.27 -6.79
N TRP A 48 -0.70 7.52 -6.31
CA TRP A 48 -0.27 8.68 -7.09
C TRP A 48 1.13 8.48 -7.68
N HIS A 49 2.09 8.01 -6.87
CA HIS A 49 3.45 7.76 -7.33
C HIS A 49 3.51 6.64 -8.38
N LEU A 50 2.79 5.54 -8.16
CA LEU A 50 2.73 4.39 -9.06
C LEU A 50 2.09 4.74 -10.40
N ALA A 51 0.97 5.46 -10.39
CA ALA A 51 0.26 5.91 -11.60
C ALA A 51 1.18 6.74 -12.51
N ARG A 52 1.97 7.65 -11.92
CA ARG A 52 2.95 8.48 -12.65
C ARG A 52 4.09 7.68 -13.27
N ARG A 53 4.34 6.47 -12.78
CA ARG A 53 5.32 5.52 -13.33
C ARG A 53 4.71 4.51 -14.31
N GLY A 54 3.42 4.65 -14.63
CA GLY A 54 2.70 3.76 -15.53
C GLY A 54 2.19 2.47 -14.88
N TYR A 55 2.21 2.39 -13.55
CA TYR A 55 1.62 1.27 -12.82
C TYR A 55 0.18 1.63 -12.41
N PRO A 56 -0.84 0.89 -12.87
CA PRO A 56 -2.21 1.14 -12.46
C PRO A 56 -2.36 0.83 -10.96
N PRO A 57 -2.78 1.79 -10.13
CA PRO A 57 -2.98 1.53 -8.71
C PRO A 57 -4.19 0.62 -8.49
N SER A 58 -4.05 -0.35 -7.58
CA SER A 58 -5.14 -1.26 -7.22
C SER A 58 -6.07 -0.62 -6.18
N THR A 59 -7.38 -0.79 -6.37
CA THR A 59 -8.41 -0.36 -5.41
C THR A 59 -8.69 -1.39 -4.32
N ASP A 60 -8.11 -2.59 -4.45
CA ASP A 60 -8.46 -3.76 -3.65
C ASP A 60 -7.38 -4.09 -2.61
N LEU A 61 -6.44 -3.16 -2.38
CA LEU A 61 -5.41 -3.32 -1.37
C LEU A 61 -5.99 -3.14 0.03
N LEU A 62 -5.48 -3.91 0.99
CA LEU A 62 -5.89 -3.79 2.39
C LEU A 62 -5.41 -2.45 2.95
N GLY A 63 -6.32 -1.74 3.61
CA GLY A 63 -6.04 -0.44 4.19
C GLY A 63 -6.72 -0.27 5.55
N ASP A 64 -6.16 0.62 6.36
CA ASP A 64 -6.74 1.00 7.66
C ASP A 64 -8.11 1.69 7.55
N ASP A 65 -8.43 2.23 6.37
CA ASP A 65 -9.75 2.75 6.00
C ASP A 65 -10.84 1.66 5.92
N ARG A 66 -10.46 0.37 5.92
CA ARG A 66 -11.37 -0.78 5.92
C ARG A 66 -10.98 -1.78 7.02
N PRO A 67 -11.31 -1.48 8.28
CA PRO A 67 -10.86 -2.27 9.42
C PRO A 67 -11.42 -3.69 9.45
N GLU A 68 -12.63 -3.93 8.92
CA GLU A 68 -13.24 -5.26 8.87
C GLU A 68 -12.52 -6.20 7.89
N GLU A 69 -12.20 -5.70 6.68
CA GLU A 69 -11.42 -6.46 5.69
C GLU A 69 -10.03 -6.80 6.23
N THR A 70 -9.38 -5.82 6.86
CA THR A 70 -8.07 -6.00 7.50
C THR A 70 -8.13 -7.01 8.65
N ALA A 71 -9.17 -6.97 9.48
CA ALA A 71 -9.36 -7.92 10.58
C ALA A 71 -9.61 -9.35 10.08
N ALA A 72 -10.41 -9.51 9.03
CA ALA A 72 -10.66 -10.80 8.40
C ALA A 72 -9.37 -11.40 7.82
N PHE A 73 -8.58 -10.59 7.11
CA PHE A 73 -7.28 -11.00 6.60
C PHE A 73 -6.34 -11.45 7.73
N TYR A 74 -6.25 -10.69 8.83
CA TYR A 74 -5.42 -11.10 9.97
C TYR A 74 -5.91 -12.38 10.65
N ALA A 75 -7.21 -12.65 10.67
CA ALA A 75 -7.74 -13.91 11.19
C ALA A 75 -7.28 -15.09 10.31
N GLU A 76 -7.45 -14.99 8.99
CA GLU A 76 -7.02 -16.00 8.03
C GLU A 76 -5.51 -16.30 8.11
N VAL A 77 -4.67 -15.25 8.15
CA VAL A 77 -3.21 -15.44 8.23
C VAL A 77 -2.79 -16.07 9.57
N ARG A 78 -3.51 -15.80 10.66
CA ARG A 78 -3.25 -16.42 11.96
C ARG A 78 -3.62 -17.89 12.00
N ASP A 79 -4.65 -18.31 11.27
CA ASP A 79 -5.01 -19.74 11.15
C ASP A 79 -3.90 -20.55 10.46
N TRP A 80 -2.99 -19.87 9.75
CA TRP A 80 -1.83 -20.49 9.12
C TRP A 80 -0.63 -20.71 10.07
N LEU A 81 -0.62 -20.05 11.24
CA LEU A 81 0.44 -20.14 12.26
C LEU A 81 0.21 -21.33 13.21
#